data_AF-A0A7Y5QKA6-F1
#
_entry.id   AF-A0A7Y5QKA6-F1
#
_cell.length_a   1.000
_cell.length_b   1.000
_cell.length_c   1.000
_cell.angle_alpha   90.00
_cell.angle_beta   90.00
_cell.angle_gamma   90.00
#
_symmetry.space_group_name_H-M   'P 1'
#
loop_
_entity.id
_entity.type
_entity.pdbx_description
1 polymer ?
#
loop_
_entity_poly.entity_id
_entity_poly.type
_entity_poly.pdbx_seq_one_letter_code
_entity_poly.pdbx_strand_id
1 'polypeptide(L)'
;MTGYSDRINHALAFAAKHHDQQVRRGTKAPYSTQPANVAVILTRYGLDDDTVVAGILLDVVRDYVRELTAEALQSRVGEKFGARVLELAQVATERRLNDDGLELSADERRADLLDRLSAGPPEARILAAAEALHAAGTLLADLRRTVDREAVWGRGI
;
A
#
# COMPACT_ATOMS: atom_id res chain seq x y z
N MET A 1 20.08 -4.49 8.47
CA MET A 1 19.96 -4.60 7.00
C MET A 1 21.31 -4.32 6.36
N THR A 2 21.73 -5.17 5.43
CA THR A 2 22.74 -4.81 4.43
C THR A 2 22.20 -3.68 3.57
N GLY A 3 23.06 -2.81 3.01
CA GLY A 3 22.63 -1.68 2.18
C GLY A 3 21.90 -2.08 0.88
N TYR A 4 21.89 -3.37 0.55
CA TYR A 4 21.20 -3.96 -0.60
C TYR A 4 20.35 -5.16 -0.14
N SER A 5 19.16 -5.26 -0.73
CA SER A 5 18.26 -6.43 -0.64
C SER A 5 17.66 -6.69 -2.02
N ASP A 6 17.89 -7.90 -2.54
CA ASP A 6 17.31 -8.35 -3.81
C ASP A 6 15.77 -8.42 -3.73
N ARG A 7 15.22 -8.79 -2.57
CA ARG A 7 13.77 -8.84 -2.33
C ARG A 7 13.14 -7.45 -2.47
N ILE A 8 13.76 -6.44 -1.85
CA ILE A 8 13.29 -5.05 -1.95
C ILE A 8 13.40 -4.54 -3.39
N ASN A 9 14.51 -4.82 -4.07
CA ASN A 9 14.71 -4.44 -5.46
C ASN A 9 13.64 -5.06 -6.39
N HIS A 10 13.37 -6.36 -6.24
CA HIS A 10 12.35 -7.05 -7.02
C HIS A 10 10.94 -6.50 -6.73
N ALA A 11 10.61 -6.21 -5.47
CA ALA A 11 9.34 -5.62 -5.10
C ALA A 11 9.12 -4.23 -5.72
N LEU A 12 10.15 -3.37 -5.70
CA LEU A 12 10.11 -2.04 -6.32
C LEU A 12 9.91 -2.14 -7.84
N ALA A 13 10.65 -3.04 -8.51
CA ALA A 13 10.49 -3.27 -9.95
C ALA A 13 9.08 -3.77 -10.29
N PHE A 14 8.52 -4.66 -9.47
CA PHE A 14 7.17 -5.18 -9.64
C PHE A 14 6.10 -4.10 -9.46
N ALA A 15 6.20 -3.30 -8.39
CA ALA A 15 5.29 -2.18 -8.13
C ALA A 15 5.34 -1.14 -9.26
N ALA A 16 6.54 -0.79 -9.75
CA ALA A 16 6.72 0.13 -10.86
C ALA A 16 6.07 -0.38 -12.16
N LYS A 17 6.26 -1.68 -12.48
CA LYS A 17 5.63 -2.30 -13.65
C LYS A 17 4.11 -2.31 -13.56
N HIS A 18 3.55 -2.65 -12.40
CA HIS A 18 2.10 -2.62 -12.17
C HIS A 18 1.56 -1.19 -12.30
N HIS A 19 2.24 -0.21 -11.72
CA HIS A 19 1.88 1.20 -11.82
C HIS A 19 1.88 1.72 -13.26
N ASP A 20 2.91 1.41 -14.05
CA ASP A 20 2.98 1.76 -15.48
C ASP A 20 1.78 1.22 -16.28
N GLN A 21 1.30 0.00 -15.96
CA GLN A 21 0.09 -0.54 -16.58
C GLN A 21 -1.17 0.26 -16.23
N GLN A 22 -1.30 0.71 -14.98
CA GLN A 22 -2.42 1.55 -14.55
C GLN A 22 -2.36 2.94 -15.20
N VAL A 23 -1.17 3.52 -15.36
CA VAL A 23 -0.96 4.79 -16.08
C VAL A 23 -1.40 4.66 -17.54
N ARG A 24 -1.00 3.58 -18.24
CA ARG A 24 -1.43 3.32 -19.62
C ARG A 24 -2.93 3.13 -19.78
N ARG A 25 -3.62 2.65 -18.73
CA ARG A 25 -5.09 2.55 -18.68
C ARG A 25 -5.77 3.88 -18.33
N GLY A 26 -5.01 4.92 -17.98
CA GLY A 26 -5.54 6.22 -17.54
C GLY A 26 -6.10 6.21 -16.11
N THR A 27 -5.79 5.20 -15.30
CA THR A 27 -6.34 5.03 -13.94
C THR A 27 -5.44 5.60 -12.85
N LYS A 28 -4.16 5.88 -13.14
CA LYS A 28 -3.19 6.48 -12.22
C LYS A 28 -2.30 7.52 -12.90
N ALA A 29 -1.77 8.46 -12.12
CA ALA A 29 -0.79 9.45 -12.56
C ALA A 29 0.59 8.80 -12.82
N PRO A 30 1.42 9.33 -13.75
CA PRO A 30 2.65 8.69 -14.23
C PRO A 30 3.83 8.58 -13.24
N TYR A 31 3.70 9.05 -11.99
CA TYR A 31 4.80 9.11 -11.03
C TYR A 31 4.36 8.78 -9.61
N SER A 32 4.33 7.50 -9.24
CA SER A 32 4.17 7.10 -7.83
C SER A 32 5.52 6.98 -7.14
N THR A 33 5.75 7.85 -6.15
CA THR A 33 6.91 7.78 -5.25
C THR A 33 6.58 7.07 -3.94
N GLN A 34 5.32 6.70 -3.73
CA GLN A 34 4.83 6.12 -2.48
C GLN A 34 5.54 4.82 -2.11
N PRO A 35 5.70 3.81 -3.00
CA PRO A 35 6.38 2.56 -2.65
C PRO A 35 7.81 2.78 -2.15
N ALA A 36 8.55 3.68 -2.80
CA ALA A 36 9.92 4.00 -2.40
C ALA A 36 9.98 4.72 -1.05
N ASN A 37 9.11 5.70 -0.81
CA ASN A 37 9.08 6.42 0.46
C ASN A 37 8.62 5.55 1.63
N VAL A 38 7.63 4.67 1.42
CA VAL A 38 7.21 3.68 2.42
C VAL A 38 8.36 2.75 2.76
N ALA A 39 9.10 2.25 1.77
CA ALA A 39 10.29 1.41 2.01
C ALA A 39 11.35 2.13 2.87
N VAL A 40 11.61 3.41 2.59
CA VAL A 40 12.54 4.25 3.38
C VAL A 40 12.06 4.40 4.82
N ILE A 41 10.77 4.68 5.03
CA ILE A 41 10.17 4.81 6.36
C ILE A 41 10.33 3.49 7.15
N LEU A 42 9.91 2.36 6.58
CA LEU A 42 9.94 1.06 7.25
C LEU A 42 11.39 0.63 7.56
N THR A 43 12.30 0.79 6.60
CA THR A 43 13.73 0.51 6.81
C THR A 43 14.32 1.35 7.95
N ARG A 44 13.96 2.64 8.02
CA ARG A 44 14.44 3.56 9.06
C ARG A 44 14.03 3.11 10.48
N TYR A 45 12.87 2.48 10.61
CA TYR A 45 12.38 1.95 11.88
C TYR A 45 12.83 0.50 12.16
N GLY A 46 13.72 -0.06 11.33
CA GLY A 46 14.33 -1.37 11.59
C GLY A 46 13.41 -2.55 11.31
N LEU A 47 12.40 -2.38 10.46
CA LEU A 47 11.50 -3.46 10.06
C LEU A 47 12.24 -4.48 9.17
N ASP A 48 11.74 -5.71 9.16
CA ASP A 48 12.29 -6.80 8.35
C ASP A 48 11.94 -6.66 6.85
N ASP A 49 12.65 -7.42 6.03
CA ASP A 49 12.48 -7.39 4.56
C ASP A 49 11.04 -7.75 4.15
N ASP A 50 10.37 -8.66 4.85
CA ASP A 50 8.99 -9.06 4.53
C ASP A 50 8.00 -7.90 4.77
N THR A 51 8.16 -7.19 5.87
CA THR A 51 7.36 -5.99 6.18
C THR A 51 7.67 -4.87 5.18
N VAL A 52 8.94 -4.63 4.86
CA VAL A 52 9.32 -3.62 3.87
C VAL A 52 8.74 -3.94 2.49
N VAL A 53 8.84 -5.19 2.05
CA VAL A 53 8.27 -5.68 0.79
C VAL A 53 6.74 -5.58 0.79
N ALA A 54 6.07 -5.93 1.89
CA ALA A 54 4.62 -5.76 2.01
C ALA A 54 4.21 -4.30 1.85
N GLY A 55 4.94 -3.37 2.48
CA GLY A 55 4.70 -1.92 2.35
C GLY A 55 4.87 -1.40 0.91
N ILE A 56 5.87 -1.90 0.19
CA ILE A 56 6.09 -1.56 -1.23
C ILE A 56 4.92 -2.01 -2.12
N LEU A 57 4.31 -3.15 -1.78
CA LEU A 57 3.29 -3.80 -2.59
C LEU A 57 1.85 -3.41 -2.22
N LEU A 58 1.63 -2.58 -1.20
CA LEU A 58 0.29 -2.20 -0.72
C LEU A 58 -0.65 -1.72 -1.83
N ASP A 59 -0.20 -0.80 -2.68
CA ASP A 59 -1.01 -0.29 -3.79
C ASP A 59 -1.36 -1.38 -4.81
N VAL A 60 -0.45 -2.33 -5.04
CA VAL A 60 -0.68 -3.45 -5.95
C VAL A 60 -1.75 -4.37 -5.40
N VAL A 61 -1.65 -4.71 -4.10
CA VAL A 61 -2.66 -5.50 -3.40
C VAL A 61 -4.02 -4.79 -3.40
N ARG A 62 -4.04 -3.49 -3.12
CA ARG A 62 -5.26 -2.67 -3.15
C ARG A 62 -5.93 -2.67 -4.52
N ASP A 63 -5.16 -2.57 -5.59
CA ASP A 63 -5.72 -2.63 -6.94
C ASP A 63 -6.34 -4.01 -7.24
N TYR A 64 -5.66 -5.11 -6.88
CA TYR A 64 -6.21 -6.47 -7.07
C TYR A 64 -7.46 -6.75 -6.22
N VAL A 65 -7.48 -6.26 -4.98
CA VAL A 65 -8.65 -6.37 -4.10
C VAL A 65 -9.84 -5.57 -4.65
N ARG A 66 -9.59 -4.39 -5.24
CA ARG A 66 -10.64 -3.59 -5.91
C ARG A 66 -11.21 -4.29 -7.14
N GLU A 67 -10.36 -4.98 -7.90
CA GLU A 67 -10.73 -5.78 -9.06
C GLU A 67 -11.34 -7.16 -8.70
N LEU A 68 -11.44 -7.51 -7.40
CA LEU A 68 -11.97 -8.78 -6.89
C LEU A 68 -11.25 -10.04 -7.44
N THR A 69 -9.92 -9.99 -7.53
CA THR A 69 -9.11 -11.09 -8.11
C THR A 69 -8.23 -11.78 -7.07
N ALA A 70 -8.86 -12.55 -6.17
CA ALA A 70 -8.16 -13.22 -5.06
C ALA A 70 -7.11 -14.24 -5.53
N GLU A 71 -7.41 -15.00 -6.58
CA GLU A 71 -6.50 -15.99 -7.18
C GLU A 71 -5.29 -15.31 -7.83
N ALA A 72 -5.51 -14.14 -8.45
CA ALA A 72 -4.44 -13.34 -9.03
C ALA A 72 -3.53 -12.81 -7.93
N LEU A 73 -4.06 -12.41 -6.78
CA LEU A 73 -3.28 -11.94 -5.66
C LEU A 73 -2.36 -13.03 -5.10
N GLN A 74 -2.89 -14.24 -4.90
CA GLN A 74 -2.10 -15.39 -4.45
C GLN A 74 -0.98 -15.74 -5.43
N SER A 75 -1.27 -15.86 -6.73
CA SER A 75 -0.25 -16.22 -7.72
C SER A 75 0.75 -15.08 -8.00
N ARG A 76 0.30 -13.82 -8.02
CA ARG A 76 1.17 -12.68 -8.39
C ARG A 76 2.00 -12.18 -7.22
N VAL A 77 1.48 -12.23 -6.00
CA VAL A 77 2.16 -11.70 -4.82
C VAL A 77 2.62 -12.83 -3.90
N GLY A 78 1.72 -13.74 -3.54
CA GLY A 78 2.01 -14.85 -2.62
C GLY A 78 3.14 -15.77 -3.11
N GLU A 79 3.06 -16.24 -4.36
CA GLU A 79 4.10 -17.12 -4.94
C GLU A 79 5.44 -16.40 -5.15
N LYS A 80 5.43 -15.10 -5.45
CA LYS A 80 6.65 -14.33 -5.77
C LYS A 80 7.38 -13.81 -4.53
N PHE A 81 6.63 -13.32 -3.55
CA PHE A 81 7.18 -12.59 -2.41
C PHE A 81 6.96 -13.32 -1.08
N GLY A 82 6.10 -14.34 -1.06
CA GLY A 82 5.86 -15.19 0.10
C GLY A 82 4.51 -14.92 0.78
N ALA A 83 4.03 -15.92 1.51
CA ALA A 83 2.73 -15.86 2.18
C ALA A 83 2.65 -14.75 3.23
N ARG A 84 3.74 -14.51 3.98
CA ARG A 84 3.79 -13.47 5.02
C ARG A 84 3.63 -12.07 4.44
N VAL A 85 4.32 -11.76 3.35
CA VAL A 85 4.19 -10.48 2.63
C VAL A 85 2.74 -10.23 2.22
N LEU A 86 2.12 -11.26 1.64
CA LEU A 86 0.75 -11.18 1.16
C LEU A 86 -0.26 -11.04 2.31
N GLU A 87 -0.09 -11.79 3.40
CA GLU A 87 -0.90 -11.67 4.62
C GLU A 87 -0.86 -10.24 5.16
N LEU A 88 0.34 -9.68 5.37
CA LEU A 88 0.52 -8.34 5.90
C LEU A 88 -0.15 -7.28 5.03
N ALA A 89 0.07 -7.34 3.71
CA ALA A 89 -0.49 -6.38 2.77
C ALA A 89 -2.03 -6.49 2.68
N GLN A 90 -2.60 -7.69 2.78
CA GLN A 90 -4.06 -7.88 2.80
C GLN A 90 -4.69 -7.33 4.09
N VAL A 91 -4.09 -7.59 5.25
CA VAL A 91 -4.56 -7.05 6.54
C VAL A 91 -4.55 -5.51 6.51
N ALA A 92 -3.53 -4.91 5.90
CA ALA A 92 -3.38 -3.46 5.78
C ALA A 92 -4.17 -2.82 4.60
N THR A 93 -5.01 -3.58 3.90
CA THR A 93 -5.78 -3.10 2.73
C THR A 93 -7.27 -3.24 2.98
N GLU A 94 -8.05 -2.21 2.66
CA GLU A 94 -9.53 -2.28 2.68
C GLU A 94 -10.04 -3.35 1.71
N ARG A 95 -10.97 -4.18 2.18
CA ARG A 95 -11.67 -5.17 1.34
C ARG A 95 -13.06 -4.68 0.97
N ARG A 96 -13.56 -5.10 -0.19
CA ARG A 96 -14.92 -4.74 -0.64
C ARG A 96 -16.00 -5.64 -0.05
N LEU A 97 -15.67 -6.89 0.20
CA LEU A 97 -16.58 -7.90 0.70
C LEU A 97 -16.17 -8.30 2.12
N ASN A 98 -17.14 -8.53 2.99
CA ASN A 98 -16.89 -9.14 4.28
C ASN A 98 -16.64 -10.67 4.14
N ASP A 99 -16.48 -11.36 5.27
CA ASP A 99 -16.25 -12.81 5.29
C ASP A 99 -17.43 -13.63 4.74
N ASP A 100 -18.64 -13.06 4.76
CA ASP A 100 -19.86 -13.67 4.20
C ASP A 100 -20.05 -13.35 2.71
N GLY A 101 -19.12 -12.62 2.09
CA GLY A 101 -19.21 -12.20 0.69
C GLY A 101 -20.16 -11.03 0.43
N LEU A 102 -20.62 -10.32 1.46
CA LEU A 102 -21.48 -9.14 1.35
C LEU A 102 -20.66 -7.87 1.11
N GLU A 103 -21.16 -7.01 0.22
CA GLU A 103 -20.50 -5.74 -0.09
C GLU A 103 -20.61 -4.74 1.06
N LEU A 104 -19.46 -4.21 1.47
CA LEU A 104 -19.33 -3.21 2.53
C LEU A 104 -19.50 -1.80 1.97
N SER A 105 -20.21 -0.95 2.71
CA SER A 105 -20.23 0.50 2.54
C SER A 105 -18.86 1.14 2.88
N ALA A 106 -18.65 2.40 2.53
CA ALA A 106 -17.38 3.08 2.80
C ALA A 106 -17.03 3.11 4.30
N ASP A 107 -18.01 3.39 5.16
CA ASP A 107 -17.80 3.42 6.61
C ASP A 107 -17.51 2.02 7.17
N GLU A 108 -18.20 1.00 6.66
CA GLU A 108 -17.96 -0.40 7.06
C GLU A 108 -16.59 -0.90 6.59
N ARG A 109 -16.12 -0.53 5.39
CA ARG A 109 -14.77 -0.87 4.92
C ARG A 109 -13.70 -0.31 5.85
N ARG A 110 -13.90 0.92 6.32
CA ARG A 110 -12.98 1.58 7.25
C ARG A 110 -13.02 0.94 8.64
N ALA A 111 -14.21 0.62 9.15
CA ALA A 111 -14.36 -0.09 10.42
C ALA A 111 -13.71 -1.48 10.37
N ASP A 112 -14.00 -2.26 9.32
CA ASP A 112 -13.41 -3.58 9.07
C ASP A 112 -11.88 -3.52 8.99
N LEU A 113 -11.32 -2.52 8.28
CA LEU A 113 -9.87 -2.33 8.23
C LEU A 113 -9.29 -2.09 9.64
N LEU A 114 -9.91 -1.24 10.46
CA LEU A 114 -9.43 -0.95 11.81
C LEU A 114 -9.50 -2.18 12.72
N ASP A 115 -10.56 -2.98 12.59
CA ASP A 115 -10.72 -4.22 13.35
C ASP A 115 -9.65 -5.24 12.94
N ARG A 116 -9.42 -5.43 11.64
CA ARG A 116 -8.38 -6.33 11.13
C ARG A 116 -6.97 -5.87 11.49
N LEU A 117 -6.68 -4.56 11.46
CA LEU A 117 -5.42 -4.01 11.92
C LEU A 117 -5.22 -4.24 13.43
N SER A 118 -6.29 -4.17 14.22
CA SER A 118 -6.24 -4.36 15.67
C SER A 118 -6.03 -5.82 16.07
N ALA A 119 -6.70 -6.75 15.39
CA ALA A 119 -6.59 -8.19 15.63
C ALA A 119 -5.36 -8.82 14.96
N GLY A 120 -4.85 -8.20 13.90
CA GLY A 120 -3.77 -8.71 13.08
C GLY A 120 -2.36 -8.52 13.65
N PRO A 121 -1.35 -8.98 12.89
CA PRO A 121 0.05 -8.80 13.25
C PRO A 121 0.41 -7.30 13.44
N PRO A 122 1.26 -6.97 14.43
CA PRO A 122 1.63 -5.57 14.70
C PRO A 122 2.25 -4.86 13.50
N GLU A 123 2.93 -5.60 12.63
CA GLU A 123 3.54 -5.08 11.40
C GLU A 123 2.49 -4.48 10.46
N ALA A 124 1.28 -5.03 10.38
CA ALA A 124 0.22 -4.46 9.54
C ALA A 124 -0.21 -3.05 10.00
N ARG A 125 -0.20 -2.79 11.32
CA ARG A 125 -0.41 -1.43 11.86
C ARG A 125 0.73 -0.49 11.51
N ILE A 126 1.96 -1.00 11.52
CA ILE A 126 3.15 -0.23 11.11
C ILE A 126 3.08 0.10 9.61
N LEU A 127 2.60 -0.82 8.77
CA LEU A 127 2.36 -0.55 7.35
C LEU A 127 1.37 0.59 7.14
N ALA A 128 0.21 0.52 7.79
CA ALA A 128 -0.81 1.58 7.72
C ALA A 128 -0.26 2.93 8.24
N ALA A 129 0.53 2.91 9.32
CA ALA A 129 1.17 4.10 9.85
C ALA A 129 2.22 4.69 8.90
N ALA A 130 3.01 3.84 8.21
CA ALA A 130 4.00 4.28 7.24
C ALA A 130 3.35 4.91 5.99
N GLU A 131 2.26 4.34 5.49
CA GLU A 131 1.46 4.92 4.40
C GLU A 131 0.87 6.28 4.81
N ALA A 132 0.26 6.36 6.01
CA ALA A 132 -0.29 7.61 6.53
C ALA A 132 0.79 8.68 6.75
N LEU A 133 1.96 8.30 7.26
CA LEU A 133 3.10 9.20 7.43
C LEU A 133 3.59 9.75 6.09
N HIS A 134 3.68 8.90 5.07
CA HIS A 134 4.03 9.34 3.71
C HIS A 134 2.99 10.31 3.16
N ALA A 135 1.69 9.96 3.24
CA ALA A 135 0.61 10.80 2.74
C ALA A 135 0.58 12.18 3.41
N ALA A 136 0.65 12.22 4.75
CA ALA A 136 0.70 13.47 5.50
C ALA A 136 1.96 14.29 5.19
N GLY A 137 3.11 13.63 5.01
CA GLY A 137 4.37 14.25 4.62
C GLY A 137 4.29 14.92 3.24
N THR A 138 3.75 14.20 2.25
CA THR A 138 3.53 14.72 0.89
C THR A 138 2.59 15.92 0.90
N LEU A 139 1.44 15.80 1.57
CA LEU A 139 0.48 16.89 1.71
C LEU A 139 1.11 18.14 2.33
N LEU A 140 1.86 17.98 3.43
CA LEU A 140 2.53 19.09 4.09
C LEU A 140 3.60 19.73 3.19
N ALA A 141 4.33 18.93 2.42
CA ALA A 141 5.32 19.43 1.48
C ALA A 141 4.68 20.24 0.36
N ASP A 142 3.54 19.78 -0.17
CA ASP A 142 2.77 20.46 -1.21
C ASP A 142 2.20 21.79 -0.70
N LEU A 143 1.60 21.80 0.50
CA LEU A 143 1.11 23.02 1.16
C LEU A 143 2.19 24.07 1.42
N ARG A 144 3.45 23.65 1.59
CA ARG A 144 4.59 24.55 1.78
C ARG A 144 5.17 25.10 0.48
N ARG A 145 4.98 24.38 -0.63
CA ARG A 145 5.54 24.74 -1.95
C ARG A 145 4.57 25.50 -2.84
N THR A 146 3.27 25.39 -2.59
CA THR A 146 2.24 26.10 -3.36
C THR A 146 2.02 27.52 -2.85
N VAL A 147 1.68 28.43 -3.77
CA VAL A 147 1.15 29.76 -3.46
C VAL A 147 -0.36 29.69 -3.21
N ASP A 148 -1.05 28.79 -3.91
CA ASP A 148 -2.49 28.54 -3.77
C ASP A 148 -2.72 27.28 -2.92
N ARG A 149 -3.09 27.50 -1.66
CA ARG A 149 -3.31 26.43 -0.68
C ARG A 149 -4.67 25.75 -0.87
N GLU A 150 -5.66 26.43 -1.44
CA GLU A 150 -7.00 25.85 -1.68
C GLU A 150 -6.94 24.78 -2.78
N ALA A 151 -6.11 24.98 -3.79
CA ALA A 151 -5.86 24.00 -4.85
C ALA A 151 -5.27 22.66 -4.36
N VAL A 152 -4.68 22.62 -3.17
CA VAL A 152 -4.15 21.38 -2.56
C VAL A 152 -5.27 20.59 -1.88
N TRP A 153 -6.17 21.28 -1.17
CA TRP A 153 -7.30 20.64 -0.49
C TRP A 153 -8.31 20.03 -1.46
N GLY A 154 -8.47 20.62 -2.65
CA GLY A 154 -9.39 20.12 -3.68
C GLY A 154 -8.99 18.79 -4.33
N ARG A 155 -7.81 18.22 -4.03
CA ARG A 155 -7.32 16.99 -4.68
C ARG A 155 -7.85 15.69 -4.08
N GLY A 156 -8.51 15.76 -2.92
CA GLY A 156 -8.94 14.58 -2.15
C GLY A 156 -7.74 13.81 -1.60
N ILE A 157 -7.66 13.68 -0.28
CA ILE A 157 -6.64 12.86 0.39
C ILE A 157 -7.26 11.48 0.65
#